data_AF-A0A556UYG5-F1
#
_entry.id   AF-A0A556UYG5-F1
#
_cell.length_a   1.000
_cell.length_b   1.000
_cell.length_c   1.000
_cell.angle_alpha   90.00
_cell.angle_beta   90.00
_cell.angle_gamma   90.00
#
_symmetry.space_group_name_H-M   'P 1'
#
loop_
_entity.id
_entity.type
_entity.pdbx_description
1 polymer ?
#
loop_
_entity_poly.entity_id
_entity_poly.type
_entity_poly.pdbx_seq_one_letter_code
_entity_poly.pdbx_strand_id
1 'polypeptide(L)'
;MSELGEEVREGQLAWRGLRVLMAIPGSSLRVFAKRLGPGQELLSSLQEFVEEKQLKAPFIITCVGSVTKATLRLANATADNTNQVIRLQERFEIVSLVGTLNPEAHLHICLADKDGRTIGGHVLGDLEVFTTAEVILGEADELCFTREMDSRTGFPELVIQKRLEQI
;
A
#
# COMPACT_ATOMS: atom_id res chain seq x y z
N MET A 1 18.20 72.85 15.75
CA MET A 1 18.72 72.11 14.57
C MET A 1 18.84 70.67 15.04
N SER A 2 17.78 69.85 14.95
CA SER A 2 17.38 69.08 13.74
C SER A 2 18.57 68.23 13.27
N GLU A 3 18.52 66.91 13.15
CA GLU A 3 17.52 65.99 12.59
C GLU A 3 17.72 64.57 13.20
N LEU A 4 16.66 63.82 13.54
CA LEU A 4 16.10 62.63 12.83
C LEU A 4 17.10 61.46 12.68
N GLY A 5 16.80 60.20 12.96
CA GLY A 5 15.57 59.47 13.28
C GLY A 5 15.99 58.10 13.86
N GLU A 6 15.25 57.02 13.87
CA GLU A 6 13.87 56.69 13.55
C GLU A 6 13.68 55.28 14.16
N GLU A 7 12.43 54.89 14.37
CA GLU A 7 11.96 53.68 15.04
C GLU A 7 12.66 52.37 14.67
N VAL A 8 12.99 51.56 15.68
CA VAL A 8 13.30 50.14 15.50
C VAL A 8 11.99 49.42 15.19
N ARG A 9 11.77 49.13 13.90
CA ARG A 9 10.63 48.37 13.40
C ARG A 9 10.83 46.87 13.58
N GLU A 10 9.73 46.25 13.98
CA GLU A 10 9.36 44.84 13.91
C GLU A 10 9.73 44.15 12.59
N GLY A 11 10.15 42.88 12.70
CA GLY A 11 9.91 41.86 11.68
C GLY A 11 11.10 41.44 10.81
N GLN A 12 11.72 40.30 11.16
CA GLN A 12 12.54 39.41 10.31
C GLN A 12 13.10 38.32 11.25
N LEU A 13 13.01 37.00 11.06
CA LEU A 13 12.85 36.16 9.87
C LEU A 13 12.26 34.80 10.26
N ALA A 14 11.31 34.36 9.43
CA ALA A 14 11.10 33.01 8.94
C ALA A 14 11.64 31.83 9.78
N TRP A 15 10.73 31.15 10.48
CA TRP A 15 10.86 29.73 10.84
C TRP A 15 10.72 28.87 9.57
N ARG A 16 11.73 28.90 8.70
CA ARG A 16 11.90 27.98 7.57
C ARG A 16 13.26 27.34 7.71
N GLY A 17 13.35 26.24 8.43
CA GLY A 17 14.62 25.52 8.53
C GLY A 17 14.51 24.21 9.28
N LEU A 18 14.87 23.13 8.57
CA LEU A 18 15.29 21.84 9.10
C LEU A 18 14.18 20.83 9.47
N ARG A 19 13.50 20.28 8.45
CA ARG A 19 13.25 18.83 8.47
C ARG A 19 14.62 18.15 8.38
N VAL A 20 15.23 17.89 9.52
CA VAL A 20 16.25 16.85 9.63
C VAL A 20 15.60 15.61 9.04
N LEU A 21 16.11 15.09 7.91
CA LEU A 21 15.86 13.71 7.52
C LEU A 21 16.45 12.87 8.65
N MET A 22 15.69 12.68 9.73
CA MET A 22 15.95 11.58 10.63
C MET A 22 15.78 10.35 9.74
N ALA A 23 16.89 9.68 9.46
CA ALA A 23 16.86 8.36 8.85
C ALA A 23 15.79 7.57 9.60
N ILE A 24 14.75 7.11 8.89
CA ILE A 24 13.70 6.32 9.52
C ILE A 24 14.42 5.07 10.03
N PRO A 25 14.59 4.90 11.35
CA PRO A 25 15.32 3.76 11.87
C PRO A 25 14.58 2.48 11.47
N GLY A 26 15.32 1.36 11.42
CA GLY A 26 14.71 0.06 11.20
C GLY A 26 13.57 -0.19 12.20
N SER A 27 12.60 -1.00 11.77
CA SER A 27 11.41 -1.33 12.56
C SER A 27 11.44 -2.80 12.96
N SER A 28 10.93 -3.10 14.15
CA SER A 28 10.61 -4.46 14.55
C SER A 28 9.43 -5.00 13.72
N LEU A 29 9.45 -6.31 13.47
CA LEU A 29 8.48 -6.98 12.62
C LEU A 29 7.54 -7.84 13.48
N ARG A 30 6.24 -7.53 13.45
CA ARG A 30 5.20 -8.47 13.88
C ARG A 30 4.64 -9.23 12.69
N VAL A 31 4.42 -10.52 12.86
CA VAL A 31 3.95 -11.42 11.80
C VAL A 31 2.58 -11.98 12.17
N PHE A 32 1.67 -11.98 11.21
CA PHE A 32 0.35 -12.58 11.32
C PHE A 32 0.15 -13.62 10.23
N ALA A 33 -0.54 -14.71 10.55
CA ALA A 33 -0.96 -15.72 9.58
C ALA A 33 -2.49 -15.73 9.50
N LYS A 34 -3.03 -15.69 8.27
CA LYS A 34 -4.47 -15.77 8.01
C LYS A 34 -4.71 -16.74 6.86
N ARG A 35 -5.58 -17.72 7.09
CA ARG A 35 -6.09 -18.61 6.04
C ARG A 35 -7.49 -18.15 5.64
N LEU A 36 -7.73 -18.05 4.34
CA LEU A 36 -9.05 -17.86 3.74
C LEU A 36 -9.50 -19.16 3.06
N GLY A 37 -10.79 -19.45 3.17
CA GLY A 37 -11.45 -20.60 2.56
C GLY A 37 -12.21 -20.23 1.27
N PRO A 38 -12.80 -21.25 0.60
CA PRO A 38 -13.52 -21.08 -0.65
C PRO A 38 -14.62 -20.02 -0.58
N GLY A 39 -14.74 -19.20 -1.64
CA GLY A 39 -15.78 -18.19 -1.79
C GLY A 39 -15.55 -16.89 -1.02
N GLN A 40 -14.49 -16.79 -0.21
CA GLN A 40 -14.13 -15.54 0.45
C GLN A 40 -13.44 -14.59 -0.54
N GLU A 41 -13.74 -13.29 -0.45
CA GLU A 41 -13.04 -12.26 -1.23
C GLU A 41 -11.75 -11.88 -0.50
N LEU A 42 -10.61 -12.05 -1.17
CA LEU A 42 -9.29 -11.96 -0.55
C LEU A 42 -8.94 -10.53 -0.13
N LEU A 43 -9.20 -9.53 -0.98
CA LEU A 43 -8.78 -8.15 -0.73
C LEU A 43 -9.52 -7.55 0.47
N SER A 44 -10.85 -7.66 0.50
CA SER A 44 -11.70 -7.16 1.57
C SER A 44 -11.40 -7.88 2.87
N SER A 45 -11.18 -9.21 2.84
CA SER A 45 -10.82 -9.98 4.03
C SER A 45 -9.49 -9.54 4.66
N LEU A 46 -8.54 -9.06 3.85
CA LEU A 46 -7.28 -8.50 4.32
C LEU A 46 -7.43 -7.07 4.83
N GLN A 47 -8.24 -6.24 4.17
CA GLN A 47 -8.55 -4.89 4.64
C GLN A 47 -9.29 -4.92 5.98
N GLU A 48 -10.29 -5.78 6.13
CA GLU A 48 -11.00 -6.02 7.40
C GLU A 48 -10.03 -6.47 8.51
N PHE A 49 -9.07 -7.35 8.18
CA PHE A 49 -8.06 -7.78 9.15
C PHE A 49 -7.15 -6.63 9.60
N VAL A 50 -6.72 -5.77 8.66
CA VAL A 50 -5.93 -4.57 8.96
C VAL A 50 -6.70 -3.62 9.87
N GLU A 51 -7.98 -3.41 9.60
CA GLU A 51 -8.85 -2.57 10.41
C GLU A 51 -9.06 -3.15 11.82
N GLU A 52 -9.41 -4.44 11.92
CA GLU A 52 -9.62 -5.15 13.18
C GLU A 52 -8.38 -5.10 14.08
N LYS A 53 -7.19 -5.29 13.50
CA LYS A 53 -5.91 -5.24 14.24
C LYS A 53 -5.32 -3.83 14.35
N GLN A 54 -5.97 -2.83 13.75
CA GLN A 54 -5.54 -1.44 13.73
C GLN A 54 -4.09 -1.25 13.24
N LEU A 55 -3.69 -2.03 12.24
CA LEU A 55 -2.33 -2.01 11.70
C LEU A 55 -2.05 -0.68 11.00
N LYS A 56 -0.81 -0.17 11.14
CA LYS A 56 -0.41 1.15 10.63
C LYS A 56 0.59 1.06 9.49
N ALA A 57 1.39 0.01 9.43
CA ALA A 57 2.31 -0.25 8.33
C ALA A 57 2.26 -1.71 7.85
N PRO A 58 1.07 -2.23 7.47
CA PRO A 58 0.90 -3.63 7.10
C PRO A 58 1.36 -3.89 5.66
N PHE A 59 1.96 -5.05 5.44
CA PHE A 59 2.39 -5.53 4.12
C PHE A 59 2.28 -7.05 4.00
N ILE A 60 2.25 -7.55 2.76
CA ILE A 60 2.28 -8.98 2.48
C ILE A 60 3.72 -9.48 2.53
N ILE A 61 3.99 -10.48 3.37
CA ILE A 61 5.26 -11.23 3.35
C ILE A 61 5.18 -12.30 2.26
N THR A 62 4.09 -13.07 2.25
CA THR A 62 3.83 -14.07 1.20
C THR A 62 2.36 -14.45 1.16
N CYS A 63 1.93 -14.97 0.01
CA CYS A 63 0.66 -15.66 -0.13
C CYS A 63 0.81 -16.82 -1.12
N VAL A 64 0.25 -17.97 -0.75
CA VAL A 64 0.02 -19.11 -1.65
C VAL A 64 -1.46 -19.48 -1.61
N GLY A 65 -2.01 -19.97 -2.71
CA GLY A 65 -3.42 -20.34 -2.74
C GLY A 65 -3.97 -20.38 -4.16
N SER A 66 -5.29 -20.29 -4.28
CA SER A 66 -5.96 -20.26 -5.58
C SER A 66 -7.20 -19.38 -5.58
N VAL A 67 -7.57 -18.87 -6.75
CA VAL A 67 -8.76 -18.03 -6.97
C VAL A 67 -9.59 -18.52 -8.16
N THR A 68 -10.89 -18.23 -8.15
CA THR A 68 -11.82 -18.45 -9.28
C THR A 68 -12.02 -17.20 -10.13
N LYS A 69 -11.66 -16.03 -9.59
CA LYS A 69 -11.84 -14.72 -10.23
C LYS A 69 -10.70 -13.78 -9.83
N ALA A 70 -10.43 -12.81 -10.70
CA ALA A 70 -9.62 -11.66 -10.34
C ALA A 70 -9.90 -10.48 -11.29
N THR A 71 -10.01 -9.27 -10.74
CA THR A 71 -9.99 -8.03 -11.53
C THR A 71 -8.63 -7.35 -11.39
N LEU A 72 -7.90 -7.24 -12.49
CA LEU A 72 -6.54 -6.69 -12.53
C LEU A 72 -6.45 -5.47 -13.43
N ARG A 73 -5.65 -4.49 -13.02
CA ARG A 73 -5.20 -3.39 -13.88
C ARG A 73 -3.79 -3.69 -14.40
N LEU A 74 -3.64 -3.70 -15.72
CA LEU A 74 -2.38 -3.93 -16.41
C LEU A 74 -1.62 -2.61 -16.61
N ALA A 75 -0.29 -2.69 -16.59
CA ALA A 75 0.60 -1.57 -16.86
C ALA A 75 0.74 -1.33 -18.37
N ASN A 76 -0.36 -0.92 -19.01
CA ASN A 76 -0.41 -0.69 -20.46
C ASN A 76 -0.94 0.71 -20.82
N ALA A 77 -0.83 1.68 -19.90
CA ALA A 77 -1.12 3.08 -20.23
C ALA A 77 -0.14 3.61 -21.27
N THR A 78 -0.68 4.26 -22.29
CA THR A 78 0.07 5.09 -23.25
C THR A 78 -0.42 6.53 -23.12
N ALA A 79 0.20 7.48 -23.84
CA ALA A 79 -0.27 8.87 -23.84
C ALA A 79 -1.74 9.02 -24.25
N ASP A 80 -2.27 8.07 -25.02
CA ASP A 80 -3.62 8.10 -25.59
C ASP A 80 -4.57 7.08 -24.95
N ASN A 81 -4.13 6.28 -23.96
CA ASN A 81 -4.95 5.24 -23.36
C ASN A 81 -4.71 5.08 -21.86
N THR A 82 -5.79 4.88 -21.11
CA THR A 82 -5.72 4.56 -19.69
C THR A 82 -5.28 3.11 -19.50
N ASN A 83 -4.82 2.78 -18.28
CA ASN A 83 -4.42 1.41 -17.95
C ASN A 83 -5.59 0.44 -18.19
N GLN A 84 -5.35 -0.61 -18.97
CA GLN A 84 -6.34 -1.64 -19.26
C GLN A 84 -6.73 -2.40 -17.99
N VAL A 85 -8.03 -2.53 -17.75
CA VAL A 85 -8.58 -3.42 -16.71
C VAL A 85 -9.05 -4.70 -17.36
N ILE A 86 -8.64 -5.84 -16.80
CA ILE A 86 -9.07 -7.17 -17.20
C ILE A 86 -9.83 -7.83 -16.05
N ARG A 87 -10.80 -8.67 -16.41
CA ARG A 87 -11.55 -9.52 -15.48
C ARG A 87 -11.31 -10.97 -15.88
N LEU A 88 -10.79 -11.73 -14.95
CA LEU A 88 -10.48 -13.14 -15.10
C LEU A 88 -11.57 -13.94 -14.38
N GLN A 89 -12.05 -15.01 -15.02
CA GLN A 89 -13.05 -15.91 -14.45
C GLN A 89 -12.70 -17.35 -14.84
N GLU A 90 -11.71 -17.89 -14.16
CA GLU A 90 -11.19 -19.26 -14.31
C GLU A 90 -10.44 -19.63 -13.02
N ARG A 91 -9.98 -20.88 -12.89
CA ARG A 91 -9.19 -21.32 -11.73
C ARG A 91 -7.72 -20.97 -11.95
N PHE A 92 -7.15 -20.23 -11.01
CA PHE A 92 -5.75 -19.85 -11.01
C PHE A 92 -5.08 -20.20 -9.69
N GLU A 93 -3.81 -20.59 -9.75
CA GLU A 93 -2.92 -20.60 -8.58
C GLU A 93 -2.38 -19.18 -8.33
N ILE A 94 -2.43 -18.73 -7.08
CA ILE A 94 -1.71 -17.54 -6.61
C ILE A 94 -0.25 -17.94 -6.42
N VAL A 95 0.60 -17.55 -7.36
CA VAL A 95 2.04 -17.84 -7.30
C VAL A 95 2.84 -16.68 -6.72
N SER A 96 2.23 -15.50 -6.60
CA SER A 96 2.77 -14.36 -5.85
C SER A 96 1.67 -13.36 -5.53
N LEU A 97 1.64 -12.86 -4.30
CA LEU A 97 0.90 -11.66 -3.90
C LEU A 97 1.86 -10.80 -3.08
N VAL A 98 2.00 -9.52 -3.45
CA VAL A 98 2.92 -8.59 -2.79
C VAL A 98 2.28 -7.21 -2.69
N GLY A 99 2.66 -6.44 -1.68
CA GLY A 99 2.24 -5.05 -1.56
C GLY A 99 1.96 -4.60 -0.13
N THR A 100 1.48 -3.36 0.00
CA THR A 100 1.09 -2.73 1.27
C THR A 100 -0.42 -2.71 1.44
N LEU A 101 -0.90 -2.83 2.68
CA LEU A 101 -2.31 -3.04 3.01
C LEU A 101 -2.94 -1.91 3.85
N ASN A 102 -2.36 -0.71 3.81
CA ASN A 102 -3.04 0.50 4.30
C ASN A 102 -4.44 0.64 3.60
N PRO A 103 -5.39 1.45 4.12
CA PRO A 103 -6.78 1.48 3.62
C PRO A 103 -6.91 1.54 2.09
N GLU A 104 -6.07 2.34 1.46
CA GLU A 104 -5.79 2.28 0.02
C GLU A 104 -4.70 1.23 -0.27
N ALA A 105 -5.12 -0.03 -0.31
CA ALA A 105 -4.19 -1.15 -0.50
C ALA A 105 -3.56 -1.08 -1.90
N HIS A 106 -2.26 -1.39 -1.97
CA HIS A 106 -1.53 -1.45 -3.22
C HIS A 106 -0.92 -2.83 -3.37
N LEU A 107 -1.73 -3.74 -3.91
CA LEU A 107 -1.34 -5.13 -4.12
C LEU A 107 -1.10 -5.41 -5.60
N HIS A 108 -0.02 -6.13 -5.88
CA HIS A 108 0.22 -6.77 -7.17
C HIS A 108 0.15 -8.29 -6.97
N ILE A 109 -0.42 -8.99 -7.95
CA ILE A 109 -0.57 -10.43 -7.94
C ILE A 109 -0.02 -11.04 -9.23
N CYS A 110 0.49 -12.26 -9.13
CA CYS A 110 0.79 -13.13 -10.27
C CYS A 110 -0.03 -14.42 -10.11
N LEU A 111 -0.76 -14.77 -11.16
CA LEU A 111 -1.69 -15.88 -11.24
C LEU A 111 -1.23 -16.85 -12.33
N ALA A 112 -1.20 -18.15 -12.03
CA ALA A 112 -0.88 -19.19 -13.01
C ALA A 112 -2.14 -19.99 -13.38
N ASP A 113 -2.37 -20.16 -14.68
CA ASP A 113 -3.49 -20.97 -15.20
C ASP A 113 -3.19 -22.48 -15.14
N LYS A 114 -4.15 -23.30 -15.59
CA LYS A 114 -4.04 -24.76 -15.67
C LYS A 114 -2.87 -25.29 -16.52
N ASP A 115 -2.34 -24.48 -17.43
CA ASP A 115 -1.22 -24.81 -18.30
C ASP A 115 0.10 -24.20 -17.79
N GLY A 116 0.07 -23.55 -16.62
CA GLY A 116 1.22 -22.87 -16.01
C GLY A 116 1.56 -21.51 -16.61
N ARG A 117 0.71 -20.96 -17.49
CA ARG A 117 0.93 -19.60 -18.02
C ARG A 117 0.55 -18.58 -16.97
N THR A 118 1.39 -17.56 -16.83
CA THR A 118 1.21 -16.54 -15.81
C THR A 118 0.61 -15.27 -16.36
N ILE A 119 -0.30 -14.66 -15.60
CA ILE A 119 -0.77 -13.31 -15.79
C ILE A 119 -0.63 -12.54 -14.48
N GLY A 120 -0.19 -11.28 -14.55
CA GLY A 120 0.01 -10.46 -13.38
C GLY A 120 -0.45 -9.02 -13.59
N GLY A 121 -0.72 -8.33 -12.50
CA GLY A 121 -1.19 -6.95 -12.53
C GLY A 121 -1.47 -6.39 -11.15
N HIS A 122 -1.90 -5.14 -11.14
CA HIS A 122 -2.38 -4.45 -9.93
C HIS A 122 -3.79 -4.95 -9.58
N VAL A 123 -3.99 -5.38 -8.35
CA VAL A 123 -5.26 -5.94 -7.86
C VAL A 123 -6.28 -4.81 -7.69
N LEU A 124 -7.44 -4.94 -8.32
CA LEU A 124 -8.58 -4.06 -8.09
C LEU A 124 -9.67 -4.70 -7.22
N GLY A 125 -9.65 -6.03 -7.05
CA GLY A 125 -10.62 -6.80 -6.27
C GLY A 125 -11.21 -7.97 -7.06
N ASP A 126 -12.34 -8.49 -6.59
CA ASP A 126 -12.97 -9.72 -7.12
C ASP A 126 -11.99 -10.91 -7.10
N LEU A 127 -11.15 -10.99 -6.06
CA LEU A 127 -10.23 -12.11 -5.82
C LEU A 127 -10.95 -13.16 -4.96
N GLU A 128 -11.90 -13.86 -5.56
CA GLU A 128 -12.65 -14.93 -4.90
C GLU A 128 -11.77 -16.18 -4.74
N VAL A 129 -11.54 -16.61 -3.50
CA VAL A 129 -10.71 -17.78 -3.19
C VAL A 129 -11.36 -19.07 -3.70
N PHE A 130 -10.59 -19.90 -4.39
CA PHE A 130 -11.06 -21.18 -4.92
C PHE A 130 -10.99 -22.30 -3.87
N THR A 131 -9.79 -22.68 -3.41
CA THR A 131 -9.63 -23.75 -2.42
C THR A 131 -9.14 -23.24 -1.07
N THR A 132 -8.08 -22.44 -1.09
CA THR A 132 -7.47 -21.83 0.09
C THR A 132 -6.64 -20.63 -0.35
N ALA A 133 -6.47 -19.65 0.53
CA ALA A 133 -5.40 -18.68 0.43
C ALA A 133 -4.73 -18.54 1.79
N GLU A 134 -3.44 -18.84 1.86
CA GLU A 134 -2.61 -18.78 3.05
C GLU A 134 -1.78 -17.51 2.97
N VAL A 135 -2.13 -16.52 3.77
CA VAL A 135 -1.50 -15.19 3.74
C VAL A 135 -0.68 -15.00 5.01
N ILE A 136 0.59 -14.63 4.83
CA ILE A 136 1.45 -14.17 5.89
C ILE A 136 1.62 -12.67 5.75
N LEU A 137 1.22 -11.92 6.77
CA LEU A 137 1.28 -10.47 6.83
C LEU A 137 2.39 -10.03 7.78
N GLY A 138 3.09 -8.96 7.42
CA GLY A 138 3.99 -8.23 8.30
C GLY A 138 3.39 -6.89 8.73
N GLU A 139 3.70 -6.47 9.95
CA GLU A 139 3.51 -5.10 10.44
C GLU A 139 4.86 -4.56 10.90
N ALA A 140 5.22 -3.36 10.42
CA ALA A 140 6.39 -2.61 10.88
C ALA A 140 5.97 -1.67 12.03
N ASP A 141 6.22 -2.08 13.28
CA ASP A 141 5.57 -1.51 14.47
C ASP A 141 5.85 -0.03 14.73
N GLU A 142 7.05 0.41 14.41
CA GLU A 142 7.52 1.77 14.62
C GLU A 142 7.20 2.66 13.41
N LEU A 143 6.50 2.15 12.39
CA LEU A 143 6.15 2.88 11.17
C LEU A 143 4.65 3.12 11.02
N CYS A 144 4.34 4.11 10.19
CA CYS A 144 3.00 4.40 9.69
C CYS A 144 3.08 4.62 8.18
N PHE A 145 2.27 3.88 7.43
CA PHE A 145 2.12 4.02 5.98
C PHE A 145 0.88 4.85 5.67
N THR A 146 1.11 6.00 5.05
CA THR A 146 0.05 6.84 4.50
C THR A 146 0.25 6.98 2.98
N ARG A 147 -0.71 7.61 2.30
CA ARG A 147 -0.55 8.01 0.91
C ARG A 147 -0.85 9.49 0.75
N GLU A 148 -0.02 10.16 -0.02
CA GLU A 148 -0.16 11.58 -0.34
C GLU A 148 -0.03 11.76 -1.85
N MET A 149 -0.77 12.70 -2.42
CA MET A 149 -0.70 12.99 -3.86
C MET A 149 0.70 13.50 -4.23
N ASP A 150 1.41 12.78 -5.11
CA ASP A 150 2.69 13.22 -5.67
C ASP A 150 2.45 13.89 -7.03
N SER A 151 2.75 15.19 -7.14
CA SER A 151 2.56 15.96 -8.36
C SER A 151 3.42 15.50 -9.54
N ARG A 152 4.48 14.73 -9.29
CA ARG A 152 5.37 14.20 -10.32
C ARG A 152 4.81 12.94 -10.98
N THR A 153 4.07 12.13 -10.23
CA THR A 153 3.47 10.89 -10.74
C THR A 153 2.00 11.06 -11.07
N GLY A 154 1.32 12.01 -10.42
CA GLY A 154 -0.14 12.21 -10.54
C GLY A 154 -0.95 11.20 -9.73
N PHE A 155 -0.32 10.45 -8.82
CA PHE A 155 -0.96 9.41 -8.01
C PHE A 155 -0.71 9.62 -6.51
N PRO A 156 -1.57 9.06 -5.63
CA PRO A 156 -1.27 8.92 -4.21
C PRO A 156 -0.13 7.92 -4.01
N GLU A 157 1.03 8.41 -3.57
CA GLU A 157 2.23 7.60 -3.37
C GLU A 157 2.46 7.30 -1.89
N LEU A 158 3.16 6.19 -1.61
CA LEU A 158 3.49 5.78 -0.25
C LEU A 158 4.34 6.84 0.47
N VAL A 159 3.86 7.28 1.63
CA VAL A 159 4.61 8.09 2.58
C VAL A 159 4.85 7.26 3.83
N ILE A 160 6.11 7.22 4.27
CA ILE A 160 6.55 6.45 5.43
C ILE A 160 6.90 7.42 6.54
N GLN A 161 6.27 7.24 7.69
CA GLN A 161 6.49 8.07 8.88
C GLN A 161 6.83 7.19 10.08
N LYS A 162 7.55 7.75 11.05
CA LYS A 162 7.70 7.11 12.35
C LYS A 162 6.37 7.18 13.10
N ARG A 163 5.91 6.05 13.64
CA ARG A 163 4.79 5.99 14.56
C ARG A 163 5.22 6.64 15.87
N LEU A 164 4.58 7.76 16.22
CA LEU A 164 4.74 8.35 17.54
C LEU A 164 3.96 7.46 18.52
N GLU A 165 4.64 6.96 19.55
CA GLU A 165 3.96 6.24 20.64
C GLU A 165 2.89 7.15 21.24
N GLN A 166 1.65 6.66 21.30
CA GLN A 166 0.65 7.30 22.14
C GLN A 166 1.01 6.92 23.57
N ILE A 167 1.60 7.88 24.30
CA ILE A 167 1.79 7.82 25.76
C ILE A 167 0.40 7.85 26.42
#